data_AF-A0A351TRH8-F1
#
_entry.id   AF-A0A351TRH8-F1
#
_cell.length_a   1.000
_cell.length_b   1.000
_cell.length_c   1.000
_cell.angle_alpha   90.00
_cell.angle_beta   90.00
_cell.angle_gamma   90.00
#
_symmetry.space_group_name_H-M   'P 1'
#
loop_
_entity.id
_entity.type
_entity.pdbx_description
1 polymer ?
#
loop_
_entity_poly.entity_id
_entity_poly.type
_entity_poly.pdbx_seq_one_letter_code
_entity_poly.pdbx_strand_id
1 'polypeptide(L)'
;MRASGEETGEESRGAGGMVGPENEANPGQGNADTIHETGQSIRQPDSEWPAGGNTEPGSNRQPAGGNEETPEVTEELEIHFLDVGQGDCTLLLCGGEAMLIDAGDNEQGTRIQNYLRKQNVETLKYVVCTHPDEDHIGGMDVILYKFDCETILMTEEDKDTNTCRDVVDTMKNRGYERTLPVVGQQYSLGDACFTILAPSDLGDDSNNNSIAILLTHGSNSILFTGDAEEEEEAEMLNSGILKDVDVYKAGHHGSRTSSSERLLEAVLPEYAVISCGEGNSYGHPHAETMNAFRALGIQVFRTDEQGSIVLTSDGSEILWNCSPSATWLAGEPVGSNEAVSYICNTNTKKFHYPECSSVEQMEEKNKLPTSATREELIDQGYDPCKKCNP
;
A
#
# COMPACT_ATOMS: atom_id res chain seq x y z
N MET A 1 64.31 9.96 12.80
CA MET A 1 64.98 8.94 13.65
C MET A 1 63.93 7.89 13.95
N ARG A 2 63.95 6.78 13.20
CA ARG A 2 64.27 5.40 13.66
C ARG A 2 63.31 4.94 14.77
N ALA A 3 62.34 4.07 14.45
CA ALA A 3 62.43 2.59 14.48
C ALA A 3 62.46 2.09 15.94
N SER A 4 61.73 1.08 16.40
CA SER A 4 61.40 -0.24 15.84
C SER A 4 60.46 -0.94 16.83
N GLY A 5 59.57 -1.84 16.40
CA GLY A 5 59.81 -3.26 16.65
C GLY A 5 58.66 -4.14 16.13
N GLU A 6 59.03 -5.04 15.24
CA GLU A 6 58.30 -6.22 14.75
C GLU A 6 58.38 -7.38 15.75
N GLU A 7 57.45 -8.34 15.63
CA GLU A 7 57.62 -9.81 15.70
C GLU A 7 56.20 -10.45 15.67
N THR A 8 55.86 -11.62 15.14
CA THR A 8 56.24 -12.48 13.99
C THR A 8 55.40 -13.78 14.13
N GLY A 9 55.17 -14.49 13.01
CA GLY A 9 54.74 -15.91 12.95
C GLY A 9 53.26 -16.08 12.57
N GLU A 10 52.82 -16.51 11.38
CA GLU A 10 53.27 -17.50 10.39
C GLU A 10 53.03 -18.97 10.81
N GLU A 11 52.07 -19.63 10.15
CA GLU A 11 51.95 -21.06 9.77
C GLU A 11 50.46 -21.34 9.39
N SER A 12 50.05 -22.19 8.45
CA SER A 12 50.68 -22.90 7.35
C SER A 12 49.59 -23.50 6.44
N ARG A 13 50.02 -23.85 5.22
CA ARG A 13 49.33 -24.44 4.06
C ARG A 13 48.54 -25.74 4.32
N GLY A 14 47.55 -25.99 3.47
CA GLY A 14 47.05 -27.36 3.19
C GLY A 14 46.11 -27.38 1.98
N ALA A 15 46.51 -28.08 0.92
CA ALA A 15 45.82 -28.23 -0.36
C ALA A 15 45.23 -29.64 -0.54
N GLY A 16 44.26 -29.78 -1.45
CA GLY A 16 43.78 -31.05 -2.03
C GLY A 16 42.23 -31.10 -2.04
N GLY A 17 41.51 -31.47 -3.09
CA GLY A 17 41.80 -32.12 -4.37
C GLY A 17 40.61 -33.05 -4.72
N MET A 18 40.38 -33.30 -6.02
CA MET A 18 39.43 -34.27 -6.66
C MET A 18 37.97 -33.74 -6.78
N VAL A 19 37.34 -33.52 -7.94
CA VAL A 19 37.25 -34.16 -9.28
C VAL A 19 36.55 -35.53 -9.31
N GLY A 20 35.31 -35.49 -9.82
CA GLY A 20 34.67 -36.52 -10.67
C GLY A 20 33.54 -37.35 -10.04
N PRO A 21 32.66 -37.99 -10.84
CA PRO A 21 31.97 -37.43 -12.02
C PRO A 21 30.45 -37.75 -12.04
N GLU A 22 29.77 -37.05 -12.95
CA GLU A 22 28.71 -37.49 -13.88
C GLU A 22 27.95 -38.80 -13.60
N ASN A 23 26.61 -38.72 -13.67
CA ASN A 23 25.79 -39.82 -14.15
C ASN A 23 24.65 -39.27 -15.03
N GLU A 24 24.83 -39.41 -16.35
CA GLU A 24 23.80 -39.24 -17.36
C GLU A 24 22.93 -40.51 -17.49
N ALA A 25 21.69 -40.26 -17.91
CA ALA A 25 20.82 -41.06 -18.79
C ALA A 25 20.39 -42.48 -18.37
N ASN A 26 19.07 -42.71 -18.34
CA ASN A 26 18.36 -43.20 -19.53
C ASN A 26 16.81 -43.15 -19.34
N PRO A 27 16.02 -43.11 -20.44
CA PRO A 27 14.61 -42.75 -20.48
C PRO A 27 13.67 -43.98 -20.52
N GLY A 28 12.40 -43.74 -20.21
CA GLY A 28 11.30 -44.67 -20.44
C GLY A 28 10.27 -44.03 -21.35
N GLN A 29 10.22 -44.50 -22.60
CA GLN A 29 9.16 -44.24 -23.58
C GLN A 29 7.92 -45.11 -23.30
N GLY A 30 6.78 -44.66 -23.82
CA GLY A 30 5.59 -45.47 -24.14
C GLY A 30 4.44 -45.23 -23.15
N ASN A 31 3.19 -44.97 -23.56
CA ASN A 31 2.55 -45.19 -24.84
C ASN A 31 1.36 -44.25 -24.97
N ALA A 32 1.17 -43.70 -26.17
CA ALA A 32 -0.13 -43.21 -26.62
C ALA A 32 -1.00 -44.43 -26.93
N ASP A 33 -2.26 -44.43 -26.50
CA ASP A 33 -3.29 -45.23 -27.14
C ASP A 33 -4.62 -44.49 -27.16
N THR A 34 -5.21 -44.58 -28.34
CA THR A 34 -6.35 -43.89 -28.91
C THR A 34 -7.66 -44.50 -28.40
N ILE A 35 -8.68 -43.69 -28.07
CA ILE A 35 -10.06 -44.19 -28.10
C ILE A 35 -11.05 -43.12 -28.59
N HIS A 36 -11.53 -43.40 -29.80
CA HIS A 36 -12.78 -43.04 -30.48
C HIS A 36 -13.79 -42.04 -29.89
N GLU A 37 -14.17 -41.12 -30.78
CA GLU A 37 -15.46 -40.45 -30.88
C GLU A 37 -16.67 -41.40 -30.70
N THR A 38 -17.65 -40.97 -29.93
CA THR A 38 -19.07 -41.04 -30.35
C THR A 38 -19.81 -39.83 -29.77
N GLY A 39 -20.44 -39.06 -30.64
CA GLY A 39 -21.26 -37.93 -30.26
C GLY A 39 -22.63 -38.36 -29.72
N GLN A 40 -23.23 -37.50 -28.89
CA GLN A 40 -24.68 -37.34 -28.87
C GLN A 40 -25.07 -35.99 -28.28
N SER A 41 -25.85 -35.27 -29.08
CA SER A 41 -26.55 -34.02 -28.82
C SER A 41 -27.51 -34.13 -27.63
N ILE A 42 -27.45 -33.18 -26.70
CA ILE A 42 -28.53 -32.93 -25.73
C ILE A 42 -28.78 -31.42 -25.59
N ARG A 43 -29.82 -30.99 -26.32
CA ARG A 43 -30.88 -30.02 -26.01
C ARG A 43 -30.67 -28.98 -24.88
N GLN A 44 -30.79 -27.71 -25.28
CA GLN A 44 -31.20 -26.59 -24.44
C GLN A 44 -32.62 -26.78 -23.85
N PRO A 45 -32.94 -26.03 -22.79
CA PRO A 45 -34.19 -25.30 -22.83
C PRO A 45 -34.04 -23.83 -22.44
N ASP A 46 -34.73 -23.01 -23.23
CA ASP A 46 -35.21 -21.67 -22.92
C ASP A 46 -36.12 -21.67 -21.68
N SER A 47 -36.03 -20.63 -20.85
CA SER A 47 -37.19 -20.19 -20.05
C SER A 47 -37.04 -18.71 -19.64
N GLU A 48 -37.63 -17.86 -20.47
CA GLU A 48 -38.46 -16.68 -20.18
C GLU A 48 -38.38 -16.03 -18.78
N TRP A 49 -38.00 -14.75 -18.78
CA TRP A 49 -38.33 -13.74 -17.77
C TRP A 49 -39.85 -13.51 -17.71
N PRO A 50 -40.39 -13.21 -16.51
CA PRO A 50 -41.44 -12.20 -16.41
C PRO A 50 -40.98 -11.01 -15.56
N ALA A 51 -41.37 -9.82 -16.03
CA ALA A 51 -41.20 -8.54 -15.36
C ALA A 51 -42.24 -8.33 -14.24
N GLY A 52 -41.83 -7.58 -13.21
CA GLY A 52 -42.70 -6.64 -12.49
C GLY A 52 -43.24 -7.08 -11.12
N GLY A 53 -42.75 -6.44 -10.06
CA GLY A 53 -43.40 -6.42 -8.75
C GLY A 53 -42.59 -5.65 -7.70
N ASN A 54 -42.98 -4.40 -7.43
CA ASN A 54 -42.53 -3.59 -6.29
C ASN A 54 -42.78 -4.32 -4.96
N THR A 55 -41.76 -4.44 -4.11
CA THR A 55 -41.90 -4.54 -2.64
C THR A 55 -40.66 -3.96 -1.95
N GLU A 56 -40.92 -3.16 -0.92
CA GLU A 56 -40.00 -2.40 -0.06
C GLU A 56 -38.91 -3.26 0.64
N PRO A 57 -37.77 -2.67 1.07
CA PRO A 57 -36.76 -3.40 1.81
C PRO A 57 -37.12 -3.44 3.30
N GLY A 58 -37.25 -4.65 3.85
CA GLY A 58 -37.46 -4.85 5.27
C GLY A 58 -37.31 -6.32 5.62
N SER A 59 -36.08 -6.76 5.92
CA SER A 59 -35.87 -8.01 6.65
C SER A 59 -34.79 -7.84 7.71
N ASN A 60 -35.30 -7.51 8.90
CA ASN A 60 -34.70 -7.65 10.22
C ASN A 60 -33.93 -8.97 10.35
N ARG A 61 -32.59 -8.93 10.48
CA ARG A 61 -31.79 -10.05 10.96
C ARG A 61 -31.63 -9.90 12.48
N GLN A 62 -32.15 -10.86 13.25
CA GLN A 62 -31.81 -10.98 14.67
C GLN A 62 -30.38 -11.50 14.80
N PRO A 63 -29.51 -10.90 15.62
CA PRO A 63 -28.22 -11.49 15.94
C PRO A 63 -28.41 -12.62 16.96
N ALA A 64 -27.67 -13.70 16.74
CA ALA A 64 -27.56 -14.80 17.68
C ALA A 64 -26.63 -14.40 18.84
N GLY A 65 -27.24 -14.27 20.02
CA GLY A 65 -26.68 -14.38 21.37
C GLY A 65 -25.17 -14.30 21.58
N GLY A 66 -24.74 -13.09 21.97
CA GLY A 66 -23.57 -12.80 22.79
C GLY A 66 -23.65 -11.33 23.19
N ASN A 67 -24.07 -11.02 24.43
CA ASN A 67 -23.98 -9.66 24.96
C ASN A 67 -22.50 -9.37 25.27
N GLU A 68 -21.72 -9.00 24.26
CA GLU A 68 -20.65 -8.05 24.49
C GLU A 68 -21.34 -6.68 24.53
N GLU A 69 -21.43 -6.09 25.72
CA GLU A 69 -21.87 -4.71 25.84
C GLU A 69 -20.84 -3.87 25.08
N THR A 70 -21.24 -3.33 23.92
CA THR A 70 -20.46 -2.31 23.22
C THR A 70 -20.21 -1.16 24.20
N PRO A 71 -18.96 -0.68 24.35
CA PRO A 71 -18.64 0.37 25.29
C PRO A 71 -19.54 1.59 25.05
N GLU A 72 -19.99 2.20 26.14
CA GLU A 72 -20.85 3.39 26.09
C GLU A 72 -20.04 4.55 25.51
N VAL A 73 -20.33 4.94 24.26
CA VAL A 73 -19.68 6.06 23.57
C VAL A 73 -20.43 7.35 23.91
N THR A 74 -19.69 8.36 24.35
CA THR A 74 -20.22 9.69 24.68
C THR A 74 -19.53 10.82 23.92
N GLU A 75 -18.36 10.54 23.37
CA GLU A 75 -17.53 11.49 22.65
C GLU A 75 -17.64 11.28 21.13
N GLU A 76 -17.52 12.38 20.38
CA GLU A 76 -17.48 12.31 18.93
C GLU A 76 -16.04 12.02 18.47
N LEU A 77 -15.87 11.11 17.52
CA LEU A 77 -14.60 10.85 16.83
C LEU A 77 -14.59 11.59 15.49
N GLU A 78 -13.63 12.48 15.28
CA GLU A 78 -13.35 13.11 13.98
C GLU A 78 -12.06 12.53 13.38
N ILE A 79 -12.09 12.15 12.10
CA ILE A 79 -10.94 11.66 11.34
C ILE A 79 -10.77 12.55 10.10
N HIS A 80 -9.64 13.23 10.01
CA HIS A 80 -9.31 14.17 8.95
C HIS A 80 -8.22 13.55 8.07
N PHE A 81 -8.62 13.05 6.90
CA PHE A 81 -7.70 12.64 5.85
C PHE A 81 -7.25 13.90 5.11
N LEU A 82 -6.04 14.37 5.42
CA LEU A 82 -5.56 15.62 4.87
C LEU A 82 -5.11 15.41 3.43
N ASP A 83 -5.63 16.23 2.52
CA ASP A 83 -4.96 16.43 1.23
C ASP A 83 -3.57 17.03 1.51
N VAL A 84 -2.55 16.21 1.30
CA VAL A 84 -1.14 16.57 1.36
C VAL A 84 -0.46 16.34 0.01
N GLY A 85 -1.21 16.30 -1.09
CA GLY A 85 -0.68 15.85 -2.38
C GLY A 85 -0.45 14.34 -2.38
N GLN A 86 0.64 13.89 -3.02
CA GLN A 86 1.03 12.49 -2.95
C GLN A 86 1.58 12.21 -1.54
N GLY A 87 0.96 11.27 -0.83
CA GLY A 87 1.32 10.91 0.53
C GLY A 87 0.13 10.80 1.48
N ASP A 88 0.44 10.44 2.72
CA ASP A 88 -0.54 10.19 3.76
C ASP A 88 -0.35 11.13 4.96
N CYS A 89 -1.45 11.69 5.45
CA CYS A 89 -1.50 12.37 6.73
C CYS A 89 -2.95 12.36 7.25
N THR A 90 -3.17 11.70 8.38
CA THR A 90 -4.49 11.56 8.99
C THR A 90 -4.46 12.04 10.44
N LEU A 91 -5.29 13.03 10.77
CA LEU A 91 -5.51 13.48 12.14
C LEU A 91 -6.78 12.82 12.71
N LEU A 92 -6.68 12.23 13.89
CA LEU A 92 -7.81 11.69 14.64
C LEU A 92 -7.99 12.53 15.92
N LEU A 93 -9.23 12.89 16.22
CA LEU A 93 -9.62 13.64 17.42
C LEU A 93 -10.77 12.92 18.12
N CYS A 94 -10.62 12.62 19.41
CA CYS A 94 -11.69 12.05 20.23
C CYS A 94 -11.45 12.42 21.70
N GLY A 95 -12.47 12.91 22.39
CA GLY A 95 -12.36 13.27 23.81
C GLY A 95 -11.37 14.37 24.17
N GLY A 96 -11.04 15.24 23.21
CA GLY A 96 -9.97 16.23 23.38
C GLY A 96 -8.56 15.64 23.29
N GLU A 97 -8.41 14.35 23.00
CA GLU A 97 -7.16 13.71 22.65
C GLU A 97 -6.95 13.74 21.13
N ALA A 98 -5.68 13.79 20.72
CA ALA A 98 -5.30 13.84 19.31
C ALA A 98 -4.28 12.77 18.97
N MET A 99 -4.44 12.17 17.79
CA MET A 99 -3.51 11.23 17.19
C MET A 99 -3.21 11.65 15.75
N LEU A 100 -1.95 11.57 15.35
CA LEU A 100 -1.54 11.79 13.96
C LEU A 100 -0.96 10.50 13.38
N ILE A 101 -1.46 10.06 12.23
CA ILE A 101 -0.89 8.99 11.42
C ILE A 101 -0.25 9.63 10.20
N ASP A 102 1.06 9.51 10.08
CA ASP A 102 1.89 10.09 9.03
C ASP A 102 1.77 11.62 8.88
N ALA A 103 2.65 12.18 8.05
CA ALA A 103 2.89 13.61 7.92
C ALA A 103 3.26 14.06 6.49
N GLY A 104 2.86 13.30 5.46
CA GLY A 104 3.10 13.64 4.05
C GLY A 104 4.59 13.80 3.71
N ASP A 105 4.86 14.39 2.54
CA ASP A 105 6.22 14.67 2.08
C ASP A 105 6.95 15.79 2.86
N ASN A 106 8.25 15.97 2.57
CA ASN A 106 9.13 16.94 3.23
C ASN A 106 8.65 18.40 3.16
N GLU A 107 7.81 18.76 2.18
CA GLU A 107 7.27 20.12 2.01
C GLU A 107 6.04 20.37 2.90
N GLN A 108 5.42 19.32 3.44
CA GLN A 108 4.10 19.40 4.07
C GLN A 108 4.13 19.74 5.56
N GLY A 109 5.28 19.61 6.23
CA GLY A 109 5.38 19.83 7.69
C GLY A 109 4.80 21.17 8.17
N THR A 110 5.02 22.27 7.42
CA THR A 110 4.45 23.59 7.77
C THR A 110 2.94 23.66 7.53
N ARG A 111 2.44 23.05 6.44
CA ARG A 111 1.00 22.98 6.14
C ARG A 111 0.27 22.21 7.23
N ILE A 112 0.80 21.05 7.62
CA ILE A 112 0.23 20.18 8.65
C ILE A 112 0.28 20.88 10.01
N GLN A 113 1.43 21.48 10.39
CA GLN A 113 1.52 22.26 11.62
C GLN A 113 0.41 23.33 11.73
N ASN A 114 0.18 24.09 10.65
CA ASN A 114 -0.85 25.12 10.64
C ASN A 114 -2.25 24.54 10.73
N TYR A 115 -2.49 23.37 10.12
CA TYR A 115 -3.75 22.65 10.23
C TYR A 115 -4.00 22.18 11.66
N LEU A 116 -3.05 21.49 12.28
CA LEU A 116 -3.16 21.00 13.67
C LEU A 116 -3.47 22.15 14.65
N ARG A 117 -2.79 23.29 14.50
CA ARG A 117 -3.07 24.50 15.30
C ARG A 117 -4.48 25.05 15.08
N LYS A 118 -4.99 24.99 13.85
CA LYS A 118 -6.36 25.41 13.53
C LYS A 118 -7.39 24.51 14.20
N GLN A 119 -7.07 23.22 14.38
CA GLN A 119 -7.89 22.27 15.15
C GLN A 119 -7.64 22.35 16.67
N ASN A 120 -6.88 23.34 17.14
CA ASN A 120 -6.51 23.53 18.55
C ASN A 120 -5.77 22.32 19.16
N VAL A 121 -5.02 21.57 18.34
CA VAL A 121 -4.14 20.52 18.82
C VAL A 121 -2.92 21.15 19.48
N GLU A 122 -2.73 20.87 20.76
CA GLU A 122 -1.54 21.27 21.52
C GLU A 122 -0.60 20.09 21.78
N THR A 123 -1.18 18.92 22.04
CA THR A 123 -0.48 17.66 22.35
C THR A 123 -0.98 16.56 21.41
N LEU A 124 -0.05 15.76 20.90
CA LEU A 124 -0.35 14.54 20.18
C LEU A 124 -0.12 13.38 21.14
N LYS A 125 -1.21 12.74 21.59
CA LYS A 125 -1.13 11.57 22.47
C LYS A 125 -0.43 10.42 21.75
N TYR A 126 -0.76 10.24 20.47
CA TYR A 126 -0.10 9.29 19.59
C TYR A 126 0.38 9.97 18.31
N VAL A 127 1.58 9.61 17.90
CA VAL A 127 2.10 9.83 16.54
C VAL A 127 2.44 8.45 16.00
N VAL A 128 1.88 8.09 14.85
CA VAL A 128 2.20 6.85 14.14
C VAL A 128 2.96 7.22 12.88
N CYS A 129 4.20 6.75 12.78
CA CYS A 129 4.99 6.76 11.55
C CYS A 129 4.85 5.36 10.96
N THR A 130 4.04 5.19 9.92
CA THR A 130 3.72 3.86 9.39
C THR A 130 4.97 3.17 8.87
N HIS A 131 5.76 3.84 8.05
CA HIS A 131 7.04 3.36 7.50
C HIS A 131 7.92 4.56 7.07
N PRO A 132 9.22 4.37 6.73
CA PRO A 132 10.18 5.47 6.65
C PRO A 132 10.21 6.24 5.30
N ASP A 133 9.15 6.13 4.49
CA ASP A 133 9.11 6.73 3.16
C ASP A 133 8.76 8.22 3.22
N GLU A 134 9.24 8.96 2.22
CA GLU A 134 9.18 10.42 2.24
C GLU A 134 7.75 10.94 2.32
N ASP A 135 6.84 10.37 1.54
CA ASP A 135 5.44 10.76 1.48
C ASP A 135 4.61 10.32 2.70
N HIS A 136 5.26 9.71 3.70
CA HIS A 136 4.68 9.36 4.99
C HIS A 136 5.34 10.12 6.14
N ILE A 137 6.67 10.09 6.27
CA ILE A 137 7.36 10.72 7.41
C ILE A 137 8.03 12.05 7.08
N GLY A 138 7.90 12.55 5.85
CA GLY A 138 8.56 13.75 5.36
C GLY A 138 8.31 14.99 6.21
N GLY A 139 7.06 15.25 6.58
CA GLY A 139 6.73 16.38 7.45
C GLY A 139 6.92 16.12 8.95
N MET A 140 7.33 14.92 9.35
CA MET A 140 7.25 14.45 10.74
C MET A 140 8.29 15.13 11.65
N ASP A 141 9.46 15.49 11.14
CA ASP A 141 10.46 16.25 11.88
C ASP A 141 9.89 17.60 12.37
N VAL A 142 9.12 18.29 11.53
CA VAL A 142 8.44 19.54 11.90
C VAL A 142 7.41 19.28 12.99
N ILE A 143 6.64 18.19 12.90
CA ILE A 143 5.62 17.86 13.90
C ILE A 143 6.27 17.56 15.26
N LEU A 144 7.24 16.65 15.30
CA LEU A 144 7.96 16.27 16.52
C LEU A 144 8.70 17.47 17.15
N TYR A 145 9.18 18.41 16.34
CA TYR A 145 9.82 19.62 16.86
C TYR A 145 8.81 20.63 17.45
N LYS A 146 7.60 20.71 16.91
CA LYS A 146 6.64 21.80 17.19
C LYS A 146 5.53 21.45 18.17
N PHE A 147 5.23 20.16 18.34
CA PHE A 147 4.18 19.67 19.22
C PHE A 147 4.78 18.79 20.32
N ASP A 148 4.08 18.71 21.45
CA ASP A 148 4.41 17.74 22.48
C ASP A 148 3.78 16.41 22.08
N CYS A 149 4.63 15.40 21.81
CA CYS A 149 4.22 14.07 21.40
C CYS A 149 4.46 13.09 22.57
N GLU A 150 3.44 12.38 23.02
CA GLU A 150 3.56 11.50 24.20
C GLU A 150 4.07 10.11 23.81
N THR A 151 3.44 9.46 22.83
CA THR A 151 3.81 8.13 22.33
C THR A 151 4.06 8.21 20.83
N ILE A 152 5.24 7.79 20.39
CA ILE A 152 5.61 7.74 18.97
C ILE A 152 5.72 6.28 18.57
N LEU A 153 4.70 5.77 17.88
CA LEU A 153 4.68 4.44 17.28
C LEU A 153 5.48 4.48 15.99
N MET A 154 6.62 3.82 15.98
CA MET A 154 7.56 3.77 14.85
C MET A 154 8.36 2.47 14.94
N THR A 155 8.55 1.79 13.82
CA THR A 155 9.36 0.57 13.75
C THR A 155 10.85 0.86 14.02
N GLU A 156 11.65 -0.19 14.16
CA GLU A 156 13.11 -0.05 14.23
C GLU A 156 13.78 0.16 12.85
N GLU A 157 13.00 0.12 11.76
CA GLU A 157 13.50 0.35 10.41
C GLU A 157 13.96 1.81 10.23
N ASP A 158 15.11 1.98 9.57
CA ASP A 158 15.62 3.26 9.12
C ASP A 158 16.08 3.13 7.66
N LYS A 159 15.66 4.07 6.81
CA LYS A 159 16.20 4.20 5.44
C LYS A 159 17.41 5.14 5.43
N ASP A 160 18.37 4.90 4.53
CA ASP A 160 19.50 5.82 4.28
C ASP A 160 19.08 7.04 3.44
N THR A 161 18.08 7.79 3.93
CA THR A 161 17.55 9.01 3.31
C THR A 161 17.75 10.21 4.22
N ASN A 162 17.71 11.42 3.64
CA ASN A 162 17.73 12.64 4.47
C ASN A 162 16.48 12.74 5.34
N THR A 163 15.31 12.40 4.78
CA THR A 163 14.03 12.39 5.50
C THR A 163 14.10 11.55 6.77
N CYS A 164 14.51 10.28 6.67
CA CYS A 164 14.60 9.41 7.84
C CYS A 164 15.60 9.96 8.88
N ARG A 165 16.73 10.52 8.43
CA ARG A 165 17.72 11.17 9.32
C ARG A 165 17.13 12.38 10.05
N ASP A 166 16.41 13.26 9.36
CA ASP A 166 15.85 14.48 9.93
C ASP A 166 14.83 14.16 11.04
N VAL A 167 14.02 13.11 10.83
CA VAL A 167 13.07 12.60 11.84
C VAL A 167 13.81 12.02 13.05
N VAL A 168 14.77 11.10 12.84
CA VAL A 168 15.53 10.46 13.92
C VAL A 168 16.36 11.48 14.72
N ASP A 169 17.01 12.42 14.04
CA ASP A 169 17.76 13.50 14.69
C ASP A 169 16.83 14.40 15.51
N THR A 170 15.63 14.70 15.00
CA THR A 170 14.63 15.47 15.75
C THR A 170 14.16 14.73 16.99
N MET A 171 13.84 13.43 16.89
CA MET A 171 13.49 12.59 18.04
C MET A 171 14.59 12.66 19.11
N LYS A 172 15.84 12.44 18.71
CA LYS A 172 17.00 12.51 19.60
C LYS A 172 17.18 13.90 20.24
N ASN A 173 17.00 14.96 19.48
CA ASN A 173 17.12 16.35 19.96
C ASN A 173 16.02 16.73 20.95
N ARG A 174 14.81 16.16 20.79
CA ARG A 174 13.65 16.37 21.66
C ARG A 174 13.59 15.38 22.83
N GLY A 175 14.43 14.35 22.83
CA GLY A 175 14.46 13.32 23.85
C GLY A 175 13.30 12.32 23.73
N TYR A 176 12.82 12.09 22.51
CA TYR A 176 11.82 11.09 22.19
C TYR A 176 12.45 9.74 21.93
N GLU A 177 11.70 8.69 22.28
CA GLU A 177 12.04 7.29 22.05
C GLU A 177 10.94 6.64 21.20
N ARG A 178 11.31 5.64 20.41
CA ARG A 178 10.34 4.85 19.64
C ARG A 178 9.56 3.95 20.59
N THR A 179 8.25 3.88 20.40
CA THR A 179 7.40 2.81 20.91
C THR A 179 7.21 1.82 19.77
N LEU A 180 7.76 0.62 19.92
CA LEU A 180 7.65 -0.39 18.87
C LEU A 180 6.20 -0.91 18.79
N PRO A 181 5.63 -1.03 17.57
CA PRO A 181 4.32 -1.64 17.39
C PRO A 181 4.35 -3.11 17.83
N VAL A 182 3.30 -3.57 18.48
CA VAL A 182 3.14 -4.98 18.89
C VAL A 182 1.76 -5.45 18.47
N VAL A 183 1.70 -6.41 17.55
CA VAL A 183 0.43 -6.96 17.04
C VAL A 183 -0.49 -7.40 18.19
N GLY A 184 -1.75 -6.95 18.14
CA GLY A 184 -2.76 -7.18 19.17
C GLY A 184 -2.72 -6.21 20.36
N GLN A 185 -1.69 -5.37 20.47
CA GLN A 185 -1.67 -4.33 21.49
C GLN A 185 -2.72 -3.25 21.20
N GLN A 186 -3.46 -2.87 22.24
CA GLN A 186 -4.54 -1.90 22.18
C GLN A 186 -4.17 -0.59 22.89
N TYR A 187 -4.67 0.52 22.35
CA TYR A 187 -4.48 1.87 22.86
C TYR A 187 -5.81 2.62 22.82
N SER A 188 -6.05 3.50 23.80
CA SER A 188 -7.27 4.31 23.90
C SER A 188 -7.04 5.73 23.39
N LEU A 189 -7.97 6.26 22.60
CA LEU A 189 -8.03 7.65 22.15
C LEU A 189 -9.44 8.19 22.44
N GLY A 190 -9.61 8.88 23.57
CA GLY A 190 -10.95 9.16 24.12
C GLY A 190 -11.75 7.87 24.34
N ASP A 191 -13.01 7.86 23.92
CA ASP A 191 -13.88 6.67 23.88
C ASP A 191 -13.57 5.71 22.70
N ALA A 192 -12.64 6.07 21.79
CA ALA A 192 -12.17 5.18 20.73
C ALA A 192 -10.98 4.30 21.18
N CYS A 193 -10.77 3.18 20.50
CA CYS A 193 -9.64 2.28 20.72
C CYS A 193 -9.04 1.81 19.40
N PHE A 194 -7.72 1.76 19.29
CA PHE A 194 -7.06 1.13 18.15
C PHE A 194 -6.19 -0.05 18.57
N THR A 195 -6.17 -1.07 17.71
CA THR A 195 -5.35 -2.28 17.84
C THR A 195 -4.29 -2.29 16.75
N ILE A 196 -3.03 -2.58 17.11
CA ILE A 196 -1.95 -2.80 16.13
C ILE A 196 -2.20 -4.14 15.41
N LEU A 197 -2.17 -4.12 14.08
CA LEU A 197 -2.31 -5.29 13.22
C LEU A 197 -0.99 -5.75 12.60
N ALA A 198 -0.10 -4.80 12.31
CA ALA A 198 1.17 -5.01 11.61
C ALA A 198 2.22 -3.98 12.06
N PRO A 199 3.51 -4.22 11.76
CA PRO A 199 4.07 -5.49 11.29
C PRO A 199 4.31 -6.47 12.45
N SER A 200 4.25 -7.78 12.20
CA SER A 200 4.67 -8.79 13.19
C SER A 200 6.18 -9.01 13.21
N ASP A 201 6.82 -8.91 12.05
CA ASP A 201 8.25 -9.00 11.82
C ASP A 201 8.62 -7.98 10.72
N LEU A 202 9.88 -7.49 10.71
CA LEU A 202 10.34 -6.60 9.64
C LEU A 202 10.96 -7.40 8.49
N GLY A 203 10.55 -7.07 7.27
CA GLY A 203 11.10 -7.57 6.01
C GLY A 203 12.00 -6.56 5.29
N ASP A 204 12.41 -6.93 4.07
CA ASP A 204 13.25 -6.08 3.21
C ASP A 204 12.46 -4.94 2.52
N ASP A 205 11.14 -5.09 2.40
CA ASP A 205 10.26 -4.08 1.82
C ASP A 205 9.66 -3.20 2.91
N SER A 206 9.97 -1.91 2.87
CA SER A 206 9.48 -0.92 3.82
C SER A 206 7.97 -0.78 3.82
N ASN A 207 7.32 -1.01 2.67
CA ASN A 207 5.88 -0.88 2.55
C ASN A 207 5.18 -1.96 3.38
N ASN A 208 5.69 -3.19 3.32
CA ASN A 208 5.22 -4.31 4.15
C ASN A 208 5.63 -4.17 5.63
N ASN A 209 6.54 -3.25 5.97
CA ASN A 209 6.83 -2.89 7.35
C ASN A 209 5.89 -1.82 7.91
N SER A 210 4.86 -1.42 7.17
CA SER A 210 3.89 -0.42 7.59
C SER A 210 3.18 -0.80 8.89
N ILE A 211 3.13 0.14 9.82
CA ILE A 211 2.24 0.01 11.00
C ILE A 211 0.79 0.11 10.53
N ALA A 212 0.08 -1.03 10.55
CA ALA A 212 -1.36 -1.08 10.32
C ALA A 212 -2.12 -1.11 11.64
N ILE A 213 -3.28 -0.43 11.69
CA ILE A 213 -4.14 -0.39 12.87
C ILE A 213 -5.61 -0.61 12.50
N LEU A 214 -6.34 -1.29 13.39
CA LEU A 214 -7.80 -1.33 13.41
C LEU A 214 -8.31 -0.39 14.50
N LEU A 215 -8.95 0.71 14.10
CA LEU A 215 -9.62 1.63 15.01
C LEU A 215 -11.07 1.20 15.19
N THR A 216 -11.58 1.32 16.42
CA THR A 216 -12.97 1.05 16.80
C THR A 216 -13.51 2.22 17.63
N HIS A 217 -14.75 2.62 17.34
CA HIS A 217 -15.49 3.64 18.07
C HIS A 217 -16.96 3.23 18.12
N GLY A 218 -17.41 2.72 19.28
CA GLY A 218 -18.71 2.08 19.40
C GLY A 218 -18.82 0.86 18.48
N SER A 219 -19.79 0.85 17.56
CA SER A 219 -19.92 -0.15 16.51
C SER A 219 -19.15 0.18 15.24
N ASN A 220 -18.62 1.40 15.10
CA ASN A 220 -17.92 1.83 13.89
C ASN A 220 -16.44 1.40 13.94
N SER A 221 -15.90 1.02 12.79
CA SER A 221 -14.57 0.44 12.65
C SER A 221 -13.86 0.94 11.39
N ILE A 222 -12.57 1.26 11.53
CA ILE A 222 -11.76 1.87 10.47
C ILE A 222 -10.41 1.16 10.39
N LEU A 223 -10.07 0.69 9.19
CA LEU A 223 -8.81 0.05 8.88
C LEU A 223 -7.83 1.04 8.25
N PHE A 224 -6.63 1.15 8.82
CA PHE A 224 -5.49 1.86 8.25
C PHE A 224 -4.35 0.87 8.03
N THR A 225 -3.83 0.77 6.81
CA THR A 225 -2.79 -0.20 6.45
C THR A 225 -1.44 0.42 6.13
N GLY A 226 -1.32 1.75 6.14
CA GLY A 226 -0.19 2.43 5.53
C GLY A 226 -0.04 1.96 4.07
N ASP A 227 1.16 1.53 3.72
CA ASP A 227 1.49 1.07 2.37
C ASP A 227 1.62 -0.45 2.26
N ALA A 228 1.13 -1.20 3.26
CA ALA A 228 1.13 -2.66 3.23
C ALA A 228 0.63 -3.20 1.88
N GLU A 229 1.42 -4.08 1.28
CA GLU A 229 1.11 -4.77 0.04
C GLU A 229 0.51 -6.15 0.33
N GLU A 230 0.14 -6.91 -0.71
CA GLU A 230 -0.58 -8.18 -0.57
C GLU A 230 0.04 -9.19 0.43
N GLU A 231 1.36 -9.16 0.59
CA GLU A 231 2.08 -10.01 1.55
C GLU A 231 1.70 -9.67 3.00
N GLU A 232 1.83 -8.41 3.41
CA GLU A 232 1.49 -7.99 4.77
C GLU A 232 -0.03 -7.98 5.00
N GLU A 233 -0.83 -7.73 3.95
CA GLU A 233 -2.29 -7.94 4.01
C GLU A 233 -2.66 -9.38 4.37
N ALA A 234 -1.94 -10.37 3.83
CA ALA A 234 -2.16 -11.76 4.16
C ALA A 234 -1.81 -12.07 5.62
N GLU A 235 -0.72 -11.51 6.15
CA GLU A 235 -0.32 -11.67 7.56
C GLU A 235 -1.33 -11.02 8.52
N MET A 236 -1.82 -9.81 8.20
CA MET A 236 -2.89 -9.17 8.96
C MET A 236 -4.15 -10.04 9.05
N LEU A 237 -4.55 -10.70 7.95
CA LEU A 237 -5.67 -11.63 7.94
C LEU A 237 -5.38 -12.90 8.75
N ASN A 238 -4.16 -13.43 8.67
CA ASN A 238 -3.75 -14.64 9.38
C ASN A 238 -3.70 -14.42 10.92
N SER A 239 -3.56 -13.17 11.38
CA SER A 239 -3.62 -12.82 12.81
C SER A 239 -4.97 -13.19 13.47
N GLY A 240 -6.06 -13.23 12.68
CA GLY A 240 -7.41 -13.44 13.17
C GLY A 240 -8.01 -12.26 13.95
N ILE A 241 -7.31 -11.12 14.00
CA ILE A 241 -7.78 -9.88 14.64
C ILE A 241 -8.70 -9.11 13.68
N LEU A 242 -8.29 -9.02 12.40
CA LEU A 242 -8.97 -8.25 11.38
C LEU A 242 -10.31 -8.91 11.00
N LYS A 243 -11.37 -8.10 10.94
CA LYS A 243 -12.76 -8.50 10.66
C LYS A 243 -13.37 -7.57 9.62
N ASP A 244 -14.69 -7.64 9.45
CA ASP A 244 -15.45 -6.62 8.75
C ASP A 244 -15.17 -5.23 9.33
N VAL A 245 -15.02 -4.25 8.44
CA VAL A 245 -14.79 -2.85 8.81
C VAL A 245 -15.76 -1.95 8.07
N ASP A 246 -16.09 -0.79 8.62
CA ASP A 246 -16.98 0.17 7.94
C ASP A 246 -16.21 1.01 6.92
N VAL A 247 -14.98 1.40 7.28
CA VAL A 247 -14.13 2.28 6.47
C VAL A 247 -12.75 1.67 6.28
N TYR A 248 -12.28 1.66 5.03
CA TYR A 248 -10.91 1.28 4.69
C TYR A 248 -10.14 2.50 4.14
N LYS A 249 -9.06 2.90 4.81
CA LYS A 249 -8.08 3.79 4.20
C LYS A 249 -7.23 2.95 3.24
N ALA A 250 -7.48 3.10 1.95
CA ALA A 250 -6.83 2.33 0.89
C ALA A 250 -5.32 2.39 1.04
N GLY A 251 -4.71 1.19 1.04
CA GLY A 251 -3.27 1.04 1.19
C GLY A 251 -2.50 1.58 0.00
N HIS A 252 -1.30 2.08 0.25
CA HIS A 252 -0.35 2.50 -0.77
C HIS A 252 -0.98 3.44 -1.81
N HIS A 253 -1.76 4.40 -1.30
CA HIS A 253 -2.45 5.42 -2.08
C HIS A 253 -3.40 4.87 -3.17
N GLY A 254 -3.87 3.63 -3.02
CA GLY A 254 -4.64 2.93 -4.05
C GLY A 254 -3.76 2.30 -5.13
N SER A 255 -2.54 1.87 -4.78
CA SER A 255 -1.68 1.06 -5.64
C SER A 255 -2.37 -0.26 -6.03
N ARG A 256 -1.97 -0.84 -7.16
CA ARG A 256 -2.38 -2.19 -7.58
C ARG A 256 -1.70 -3.30 -6.76
N THR A 257 -0.70 -2.96 -5.94
CA THR A 257 0.03 -3.90 -5.06
C THR A 257 -0.62 -4.05 -3.69
N SER A 258 -1.64 -3.23 -3.40
CA SER A 258 -2.44 -3.29 -2.17
C SER A 258 -3.92 -3.43 -2.54
N SER A 259 -4.78 -3.50 -1.53
CA SER A 259 -6.21 -3.76 -1.67
C SER A 259 -6.49 -5.10 -2.39
N SER A 260 -5.78 -6.16 -1.98
CA SER A 260 -5.95 -7.48 -2.59
C SER A 260 -7.41 -7.95 -2.49
N GLU A 261 -7.82 -8.79 -3.45
CA GLU A 261 -9.16 -9.42 -3.43
C GLU A 261 -9.41 -10.12 -2.09
N ARG A 262 -8.40 -10.81 -1.55
CA ARG A 262 -8.48 -11.51 -0.27
C ARG A 262 -8.75 -10.56 0.90
N LEU A 263 -8.10 -9.39 0.94
CA LEU A 263 -8.36 -8.39 1.96
C LEU A 263 -9.77 -7.82 1.83
N LEU A 264 -10.15 -7.36 0.63
CA LEU A 264 -11.44 -6.70 0.41
C LEU A 264 -12.63 -7.63 0.65
N GLU A 265 -12.51 -8.91 0.29
CA GLU A 265 -13.54 -9.92 0.58
C GLU A 265 -13.64 -10.27 2.07
N ALA A 266 -12.55 -10.11 2.84
CA ALA A 266 -12.54 -10.38 4.26
C ALA A 266 -13.10 -9.22 5.09
N VAL A 267 -12.78 -7.98 4.71
CA VAL A 267 -13.14 -6.78 5.49
C VAL A 267 -14.41 -6.08 4.98
N LEU A 268 -14.82 -6.32 3.73
CA LEU A 268 -16.09 -5.86 3.13
C LEU A 268 -16.48 -4.42 3.49
N PRO A 269 -15.63 -3.42 3.22
CA PRO A 269 -15.87 -2.07 3.70
C PRO A 269 -17.04 -1.41 2.97
N GLU A 270 -17.84 -0.59 3.66
CA GLU A 270 -18.86 0.24 3.00
C GLU A 270 -18.20 1.43 2.29
N TYR A 271 -17.14 1.98 2.90
CA TYR A 271 -16.43 3.15 2.42
C TYR A 271 -14.94 2.88 2.24
N ALA A 272 -14.34 3.49 1.21
CA ALA A 272 -12.90 3.56 1.08
C ALA A 272 -12.43 5.01 0.93
N VAL A 273 -11.36 5.38 1.61
CA VAL A 273 -10.68 6.66 1.43
C VAL A 273 -9.35 6.43 0.74
N ILE A 274 -9.06 7.16 -0.32
CA ILE A 274 -7.79 7.11 -1.04
C ILE A 274 -7.09 8.46 -0.84
N SER A 275 -5.94 8.44 -0.18
CA SER A 275 -5.07 9.62 -0.12
C SER A 275 -4.02 9.50 -1.21
N CYS A 276 -4.07 10.40 -2.17
CA CYS A 276 -3.12 10.50 -3.28
C CYS A 276 -3.12 11.94 -3.83
N GLY A 277 -2.12 12.27 -4.64
CA GLY A 277 -2.00 13.59 -5.24
C GLY A 277 -2.63 13.70 -6.63
N GLU A 278 -3.24 14.84 -6.94
CA GLU A 278 -3.72 15.14 -8.30
C GLU A 278 -2.55 15.09 -9.28
N GLY A 279 -2.65 14.23 -10.30
CA GLY A 279 -1.61 14.09 -11.31
C GLY A 279 -0.27 13.58 -10.77
N ASN A 280 -0.28 12.75 -9.73
CA ASN A 280 0.94 12.11 -9.22
C ASN A 280 1.62 11.26 -10.31
N SER A 281 2.94 11.10 -10.22
CA SER A 281 3.74 10.37 -11.21
C SER A 281 3.59 8.85 -11.15
N TYR A 282 2.98 8.32 -10.08
CA TYR A 282 2.79 6.88 -9.88
C TYR A 282 1.56 6.36 -10.62
N GLY A 283 0.63 7.24 -11.01
CA GLY A 283 -0.66 6.86 -11.58
C GLY A 283 -1.64 6.38 -10.51
N HIS A 284 -1.45 6.78 -9.25
CA HIS A 284 -2.35 6.45 -8.15
C HIS A 284 -3.65 7.29 -8.22
N PRO A 285 -4.81 6.71 -7.85
CA PRO A 285 -5.04 5.29 -7.63
C PRO A 285 -5.05 4.51 -8.94
N HIS A 286 -4.61 3.25 -8.92
CA HIS A 286 -4.61 2.39 -10.11
C HIS A 286 -6.01 1.96 -10.53
N ALA A 287 -6.18 1.65 -11.82
CA ALA A 287 -7.45 1.20 -12.38
C ALA A 287 -7.94 -0.11 -11.78
N GLU A 288 -7.03 -1.03 -11.46
CA GLU A 288 -7.30 -2.31 -10.81
C GLU A 288 -8.01 -2.11 -9.48
N THR A 289 -7.46 -1.25 -8.60
CA THR A 289 -8.03 -0.91 -7.29
C THR A 289 -9.40 -0.24 -7.44
N MET A 290 -9.52 0.73 -8.35
CA MET A 290 -10.80 1.41 -8.60
C MET A 290 -11.87 0.45 -9.13
N ASN A 291 -11.50 -0.51 -9.98
CA ASN A 291 -12.41 -1.53 -10.49
C ASN A 291 -12.84 -2.51 -9.40
N ALA A 292 -11.92 -2.92 -8.51
CA ALA A 292 -12.24 -3.76 -7.36
C ALA A 292 -13.25 -3.08 -6.43
N PHE A 293 -13.01 -1.82 -6.07
CA PHE A 293 -13.93 -1.04 -5.24
C PHE A 293 -15.31 -0.91 -5.89
N ARG A 294 -15.35 -0.62 -7.19
CA ARG A 294 -16.59 -0.53 -7.94
C ARG A 294 -17.35 -1.86 -7.99
N ALA A 295 -16.65 -2.97 -8.19
CA ALA A 295 -17.24 -4.30 -8.26
C ALA A 295 -17.92 -4.72 -6.95
N LEU A 296 -17.33 -4.31 -5.82
CA LEU A 296 -17.85 -4.56 -4.47
C LEU A 296 -18.88 -3.52 -4.00
N GLY A 297 -19.09 -2.45 -4.77
CA GLY A 297 -20.03 -1.38 -4.40
C GLY A 297 -19.53 -0.47 -3.28
N ILE A 298 -18.21 -0.42 -3.05
CA ILE A 298 -17.57 0.39 -2.01
C ILE A 298 -17.68 1.86 -2.40
N GLN A 299 -18.16 2.72 -1.49
CA GLN A 299 -18.25 4.15 -1.73
C GLN A 299 -16.87 4.81 -1.54
N VAL A 300 -16.32 5.40 -2.60
CA VAL A 300 -14.94 5.91 -2.61
C VAL A 300 -14.89 7.40 -2.34
N PHE A 301 -13.97 7.83 -1.48
CA PHE A 301 -13.57 9.22 -1.26
C PHE A 301 -12.10 9.40 -1.63
N ARG A 302 -11.74 10.53 -2.24
CA ARG A 302 -10.36 10.77 -2.70
C ARG A 302 -9.86 12.18 -2.42
N THR A 303 -8.66 12.29 -1.86
CA THR A 303 -8.07 13.58 -1.52
C THR A 303 -7.70 14.42 -2.74
N ASP A 304 -7.28 13.80 -3.84
CA ASP A 304 -6.92 14.48 -5.08
C ASP A 304 -8.13 15.16 -5.76
N GLU A 305 -9.33 14.61 -5.58
CA GLU A 305 -10.55 15.17 -6.17
C GLU A 305 -11.32 16.08 -5.20
N GLN A 306 -11.24 15.80 -3.91
CA GLN A 306 -12.13 16.38 -2.89
C GLN A 306 -11.41 17.27 -1.87
N GLY A 307 -10.08 17.34 -1.93
CA GLY A 307 -9.26 17.97 -0.89
C GLY A 307 -9.30 17.17 0.41
N SER A 308 -9.11 17.84 1.55
CA SER A 308 -9.20 17.17 2.85
C SER A 308 -10.62 16.63 3.12
N ILE A 309 -10.71 15.34 3.42
CA ILE A 309 -11.95 14.64 3.74
C ILE A 309 -12.03 14.47 5.25
N VAL A 310 -13.21 14.72 5.81
CA VAL A 310 -13.47 14.57 7.24
C VAL A 310 -14.62 13.59 7.44
N LEU A 311 -14.34 12.55 8.21
CA LEU A 311 -15.29 11.61 8.75
C LEU A 311 -15.58 11.99 10.21
N THR A 312 -16.84 11.88 10.59
CA THR A 312 -17.29 12.02 11.98
C THR A 312 -18.07 10.76 12.39
N SER A 313 -17.80 10.23 13.56
CA SER A 313 -18.46 9.04 14.12
C SER A 313 -18.99 9.34 15.52
N ASP A 314 -20.28 9.05 15.75
CA ASP A 314 -20.92 9.14 17.07
C ASP A 314 -20.91 7.81 17.85
N GLY A 315 -20.18 6.82 17.31
CA GLY A 315 -20.16 5.45 17.82
C GLY A 315 -21.16 4.51 17.14
N SER A 316 -22.06 5.03 16.27
CA SER A 316 -23.03 4.22 15.53
C SER A 316 -23.28 4.68 14.10
N GLU A 317 -23.30 5.98 13.86
CA GLU A 317 -23.44 6.59 12.54
C GLU A 317 -22.12 7.19 12.08
N ILE A 318 -21.90 7.18 10.77
CA ILE A 318 -20.75 7.80 10.11
C ILE A 318 -21.26 8.93 9.22
N LEU A 319 -20.74 10.14 9.43
CA LEU A 319 -21.01 11.31 8.62
C LEU A 319 -19.75 11.77 7.91
N TRP A 320 -19.93 12.33 6.71
CA TRP A 320 -18.85 12.82 5.87
C TRP A 320 -19.06 14.30 5.54
N ASN A 321 -17.98 15.07 5.46
CA ASN A 321 -18.03 16.47 5.04
C ASN A 321 -18.37 16.67 3.54
N CYS A 322 -18.32 15.59 2.76
CA CYS A 322 -18.60 15.58 1.33
C CYS A 322 -19.31 14.28 0.92
N SER A 323 -19.85 14.24 -0.31
CA SER A 323 -20.38 13.00 -0.89
C SER A 323 -19.26 12.15 -1.48
N PRO A 324 -19.43 10.83 -1.64
CA PRO A 324 -18.46 9.98 -2.32
C PRO A 324 -18.15 10.50 -3.74
N SER A 325 -16.92 10.25 -4.21
CA SER A 325 -16.54 10.49 -5.58
C SER A 325 -17.39 9.65 -6.54
N ALA A 326 -17.82 10.29 -7.62
CA ALA A 326 -18.57 9.66 -8.70
C ALA A 326 -17.74 9.49 -9.99
N THR A 327 -16.46 9.86 -9.98
CA THR A 327 -15.63 9.89 -11.20
C THR A 327 -15.24 8.48 -11.64
N TRP A 328 -14.86 7.64 -10.67
CA TRP A 328 -14.27 6.31 -10.89
C TRP A 328 -13.04 6.33 -11.81
N LEU A 329 -12.38 7.49 -11.94
CA LEU A 329 -11.20 7.63 -12.79
C LEU A 329 -9.98 7.03 -12.09
N ALA A 330 -9.17 6.26 -12.81
CA ALA A 330 -7.84 5.95 -12.32
C ALA A 330 -6.94 7.19 -12.41
N GLY A 331 -5.86 7.20 -11.64
CA GLY A 331 -4.75 8.11 -11.86
C GLY A 331 -4.06 7.79 -13.18
N GLU A 332 -3.57 8.83 -13.85
CA GLU A 332 -2.70 8.70 -15.02
C GLU A 332 -1.34 9.27 -14.62
N PRO A 333 -0.24 8.51 -14.77
CA PRO A 333 1.08 8.99 -14.33
C PRO A 333 1.50 10.21 -15.15
N VAL A 334 1.46 11.39 -14.53
CA VAL A 334 1.91 12.63 -15.16
C VAL A 334 3.44 12.63 -15.17
N GLY A 335 4.02 12.58 -16.37
CA GLY A 335 5.45 12.33 -16.57
C GLY A 335 5.74 11.07 -17.39
N SER A 336 4.70 10.29 -17.73
CA SER A 336 4.78 9.32 -18.81
C SER A 336 4.96 10.04 -20.16
N ASN A 337 6.22 10.26 -20.55
CA ASN A 337 6.57 9.78 -21.89
C ASN A 337 6.10 8.32 -21.89
N GLU A 338 5.13 8.01 -22.76
CA GLU A 338 4.53 6.67 -22.91
C GLU A 338 5.49 5.59 -22.42
N ALA A 339 5.07 4.76 -21.45
CA ALA A 339 5.92 3.71 -20.89
C ALA A 339 6.64 2.98 -22.04
N VAL A 340 7.95 3.24 -22.15
CA VAL A 340 8.74 2.78 -23.28
C VAL A 340 8.88 1.28 -23.16
N SER A 341 7.98 0.55 -23.82
CA SER A 341 8.00 -0.92 -23.84
C SER A 341 9.27 -1.41 -24.52
N TYR A 342 9.73 -0.70 -25.56
CA TYR A 342 10.91 -1.08 -26.33
C TYR A 342 11.72 0.13 -26.80
N ILE A 343 13.01 -0.10 -27.05
CA ILE A 343 13.88 0.81 -27.79
C ILE A 343 14.17 0.20 -29.16
N CYS A 344 13.68 0.87 -30.19
CA CYS A 344 13.94 0.53 -31.59
C CYS A 344 15.28 1.11 -32.06
N ASN A 345 16.10 0.28 -32.70
CA ASN A 345 17.27 0.70 -33.45
C ASN A 345 16.87 1.03 -34.89
N THR A 346 16.80 2.30 -35.24
CA THR A 346 16.33 2.74 -36.57
C THR A 346 17.28 2.35 -37.71
N ASN A 347 18.55 2.07 -37.41
CA ASN A 347 19.55 1.64 -38.38
C ASN A 347 19.53 0.12 -38.63
N THR A 348 19.46 -0.68 -37.58
CA THR A 348 19.48 -2.16 -37.70
C THR A 348 18.09 -2.78 -37.85
N LYS A 349 17.03 -1.98 -37.66
CA LYS A 349 15.63 -2.42 -37.65
C LYS A 349 15.38 -3.53 -36.63
N LYS A 350 15.95 -3.39 -35.44
CA LYS A 350 15.70 -4.28 -34.30
C LYS A 350 15.09 -3.53 -33.13
N PHE A 351 14.26 -4.19 -32.34
CA PHE A 351 13.77 -3.62 -31.08
C PHE A 351 14.28 -4.42 -29.88
N HIS A 352 14.39 -3.74 -28.75
CA HIS A 352 15.07 -4.19 -27.54
C HIS A 352 14.26 -3.78 -26.32
N TYR A 353 14.25 -4.57 -25.24
CA TYR A 353 13.91 -4.02 -23.93
C TYR A 353 14.89 -2.89 -23.53
N PRO A 354 14.45 -1.86 -22.77
CA PRO A 354 15.27 -0.72 -22.38
C PRO A 354 16.62 -1.07 -21.74
N GLU A 355 16.64 -2.12 -20.92
CA GLU A 355 17.79 -2.62 -20.16
C GLU A 355 18.72 -3.57 -20.95
N CYS A 356 18.43 -3.82 -22.23
CA CYS A 356 19.27 -4.66 -23.05
C CYS A 356 20.66 -4.03 -23.23
N SER A 357 21.73 -4.71 -22.83
CA SER A 357 23.13 -4.27 -23.08
C SER A 357 23.49 -3.87 -24.54
N SER A 358 22.70 -4.27 -25.55
CA SER A 358 22.88 -3.76 -26.91
C SER A 358 22.43 -2.31 -27.06
N VAL A 359 21.50 -1.84 -26.22
CA VAL A 359 21.02 -0.45 -26.11
C VAL A 359 22.15 0.49 -25.70
N GLU A 360 22.96 0.12 -24.71
CA GLU A 360 24.09 0.91 -24.25
C GLU A 360 25.12 1.18 -25.37
N GLN A 361 25.20 0.26 -26.33
CA GLN A 361 26.14 0.32 -27.46
C GLN A 361 25.53 1.00 -28.69
N MET A 362 24.25 1.39 -28.68
CA MET A 362 23.62 2.08 -29.79
C MET A 362 23.99 3.57 -29.79
N GLU A 363 24.34 4.09 -30.96
CA GLU A 363 24.42 5.54 -31.19
C GLU A 363 23.08 6.20 -30.86
N GLU A 364 23.07 7.30 -30.10
CA GLU A 364 21.82 7.92 -29.64
C GLU A 364 20.88 8.33 -30.76
N LYS A 365 21.41 8.81 -31.89
CA LYS A 365 20.62 9.14 -33.09
C LYS A 365 19.84 7.96 -33.68
N ASN A 366 20.21 6.73 -33.32
CA ASN A 366 19.57 5.51 -33.80
C ASN A 366 18.58 4.91 -32.78
N LYS A 367 18.50 5.44 -31.55
CA LYS A 367 17.54 4.97 -30.53
C LYS A 367 16.20 5.67 -30.73
N LEU A 368 15.14 4.88 -30.85
CA LEU A 368 13.76 5.36 -30.89
C LEU A 368 12.98 4.64 -29.78
N PRO A 369 12.74 5.28 -28.63
CA PRO A 369 11.84 4.79 -27.60
C PRO A 369 10.42 4.65 -28.17
N THR A 370 9.71 3.58 -27.81
CA THR A 370 8.34 3.32 -28.25
C THR A 370 7.55 2.50 -27.23
N SER A 371 6.25 2.75 -27.19
CA SER A 371 5.23 2.01 -26.43
C SER A 371 4.47 0.98 -27.28
N ALA A 372 4.82 0.84 -28.56
CA ALA A 372 4.17 -0.10 -29.47
C ALA A 372 4.37 -1.54 -29.01
N THR A 373 3.35 -2.36 -29.19
CA THR A 373 3.37 -3.79 -28.87
C THR A 373 4.37 -4.53 -29.77
N ARG A 374 4.78 -5.71 -29.32
CA ARG A 374 5.65 -6.62 -30.07
C ARG A 374 5.13 -6.90 -31.48
N GLU A 375 3.82 -7.12 -31.61
CA GLU A 375 3.17 -7.43 -32.88
C GLU A 375 3.19 -6.23 -33.84
N GLU A 376 2.88 -5.04 -33.33
CA GLU A 376 2.94 -3.78 -34.11
C GLU A 376 4.35 -3.47 -34.61
N LEU A 377 5.39 -3.73 -33.81
CA LEU A 377 6.78 -3.52 -34.22
C LEU A 377 7.22 -4.49 -35.32
N ILE A 378 6.77 -5.75 -35.25
CA ILE A 378 7.00 -6.74 -36.31
C ILE A 378 6.29 -6.30 -37.60
N ASP A 379 5.05 -5.84 -37.51
CA ASP A 379 4.29 -5.31 -38.66
C ASP A 379 4.93 -4.05 -39.27
N GLN A 380 5.60 -3.24 -38.44
CA GLN A 380 6.40 -2.09 -38.87
C GLN A 380 7.78 -2.48 -39.44
N GLY A 381 8.10 -3.77 -39.50
CA GLY A 381 9.32 -4.31 -40.10
C GLY A 381 10.53 -4.30 -39.17
N TYR A 382 10.33 -4.33 -37.86
CA TYR A 382 11.40 -4.50 -36.87
C TYR A 382 11.49 -5.95 -36.39
N ASP A 383 12.71 -6.47 -36.25
CA ASP A 383 12.97 -7.80 -35.71
C ASP A 383 13.29 -7.75 -34.19
N PRO A 384 12.84 -8.71 -33.38
CA PRO A 384 13.20 -8.78 -31.98
C PRO A 384 14.71 -9.03 -31.82
N CYS A 385 15.34 -8.33 -30.87
CA CYS A 385 16.73 -8.58 -30.56
C CYS A 385 16.94 -9.99 -30.01
N LYS A 386 17.79 -10.79 -30.67
CA LYS A 386 18.12 -12.16 -30.22
C LYS A 386 18.79 -12.24 -28.84
N LYS A 387 19.29 -11.12 -28.29
CA LYS A 387 20.01 -11.08 -27.01
C LYS A 387 19.06 -10.93 -25.82
N CYS A 388 18.14 -9.96 -25.87
CA CYS A 388 17.13 -9.79 -24.82
C CYS A 388 15.80 -10.51 -25.13
N ASN A 389 15.62 -11.01 -26.35
CA ASN A 389 14.45 -11.73 -26.81
C ASN A 389 13.10 -11.08 -26.40
N PRO A 390 12.86 -9.83 -26.84
CA PRO A 390 11.67 -9.07 -26.49
C PRO A 390 10.39 -9.51 -27.20
#